data_AF-W5P748-F1
#
_entry.id   AF-W5P748-F1
#
_cell.length_a   1.000
_cell.length_b   1.000
_cell.length_c   1.000
_cell.angle_alpha   90.00
_cell.angle_beta   90.00
_cell.angle_gamma   90.00
#
_symmetry.space_group_name_H-M   'P 1'
#
loop_
_entity.id
_entity.type
_entity.pdbx_description
1 polymer ?
#
loop_
_entity_poly.entity_id
_entity_poly.type
_entity_poly.pdbx_seq_one_letter_code
_entity_poly.pdbx_strand_id
1 'polypeptide(L)'
;MAGSFNVPHKTTLPEGIRVGTVLRIRGLVPDKAGRFYVNLLCSEEPGSDAALHFNPRLDESTVVFNTLERGTWGAEERGSGIPFQRGQPFDVLLIATEEGFKAVIADSEYHHFRYRIPPGRVRALEVGGDLQLELVKIF
;
A
#
# COMPACT_ATOMS: atom_id res chain seq x y z
N MET A 1 12.32 -20.06 9.50
CA MET A 1 12.92 -18.72 9.54
C MET A 1 12.19 -17.87 8.54
N ALA A 2 11.39 -16.89 8.98
CA ALA A 2 10.76 -15.95 8.06
C ALA A 2 11.88 -15.06 7.49
N GLY A 3 12.02 -15.03 6.17
CA GLY A 3 13.03 -14.21 5.52
C GLY A 3 12.72 -12.73 5.78
N SER A 4 13.69 -11.99 6.32
CA SER A 4 13.64 -10.53 6.31
C SER A 4 13.71 -10.07 4.87
N PHE A 5 12.66 -9.41 4.38
CA PHE A 5 12.71 -8.78 3.06
C PHE A 5 13.58 -7.53 3.11
N ASN A 6 14.32 -7.25 2.03
CA ASN A 6 14.97 -5.95 1.87
C ASN A 6 13.88 -4.89 1.58
N VAL A 7 14.01 -3.73 2.22
CA VAL A 7 13.11 -2.59 2.05
C VAL A 7 13.89 -1.46 1.35
N PRO A 8 13.40 -0.87 0.25
CA PRO A 8 12.10 -1.14 -0.37
C PRO A 8 12.03 -2.51 -1.05
N HIS A 9 10.89 -3.18 -0.88
CA HIS A 9 10.58 -4.45 -1.53
C HIS A 9 9.73 -4.18 -2.77
N LYS A 10 10.08 -4.81 -3.90
CA LYS A 10 9.30 -4.74 -5.15
C LYS A 10 8.85 -6.13 -5.59
N THR A 11 7.60 -6.23 -6.04
CA THR A 11 7.04 -7.41 -6.69
C THR A 11 6.43 -7.00 -8.03
N THR A 12 6.88 -7.62 -9.12
CA THR A 12 6.31 -7.41 -10.46
C THR A 12 4.94 -8.08 -10.58
N LEU A 13 4.03 -7.44 -11.30
CA LEU A 13 2.67 -7.86 -11.61
C LEU A 13 2.48 -7.85 -13.14
N PRO A 14 3.01 -8.85 -13.89
CA PRO A 14 3.02 -8.82 -15.35
C PRO A 14 1.61 -8.75 -15.97
N GLU A 15 0.65 -9.44 -15.35
CA GLU A 15 -0.75 -9.45 -15.79
C GLU A 15 -1.59 -8.30 -15.21
N GLY A 16 -0.97 -7.44 -14.39
CA GLY A 16 -1.62 -6.41 -13.63
C GLY A 16 -2.58 -6.91 -12.56
N ILE A 17 -3.54 -6.06 -12.18
CA ILE A 17 -4.51 -6.31 -11.12
C ILE A 17 -5.91 -6.37 -11.73
N ARG A 18 -6.68 -7.39 -11.35
CA ARG A 18 -8.09 -7.57 -11.76
C ARG A 18 -9.01 -7.38 -10.56
N VAL A 19 -10.29 -7.16 -10.82
CA VAL A 19 -11.31 -7.18 -9.76
C VAL A 19 -11.24 -8.53 -9.03
N GLY A 20 -11.23 -8.48 -7.70
CA GLY A 20 -11.08 -9.65 -6.84
C GLY A 20 -9.65 -9.94 -6.40
N THR A 21 -8.63 -9.34 -7.02
CA THR A 21 -7.23 -9.50 -6.57
C THR A 21 -7.06 -8.98 -5.14
N VAL A 22 -6.40 -9.77 -4.30
CA VAL A 22 -6.11 -9.43 -2.90
C VAL A 22 -4.60 -9.36 -2.69
N LEU A 23 -4.10 -8.19 -2.28
CA LEU A 23 -2.71 -7.98 -1.90
C LEU A 23 -2.64 -7.95 -0.38
N ARG A 24 -1.96 -8.92 0.23
CA ARG A 24 -1.74 -9.02 1.68
C ARG A 24 -0.32 -8.63 2.03
N ILE A 25 -0.19 -7.66 2.92
CA ILE A 25 1.09 -7.15 3.43
C ILE A 25 1.12 -7.34 4.94
N ARG A 26 2.12 -8.07 5.46
CA ARG A 26 2.36 -8.22 6.90
C ARG A 26 3.76 -7.78 7.26
N GLY A 27 3.89 -7.19 8.43
CA GLY A 27 5.17 -6.74 8.95
C GLY A 27 5.06 -6.20 10.36
N LEU A 28 6.15 -5.60 10.82
CA LEU A 28 6.25 -4.89 12.09
C LEU A 28 6.50 -3.41 11.82
N VAL A 29 5.86 -2.54 12.60
CA VAL A 29 6.21 -1.11 12.64
C VAL A 29 7.29 -0.88 13.70
N PRO A 30 8.50 -0.42 13.36
CA PRO A 30 9.57 -0.15 14.34
C PRO A 30 9.20 0.93 15.37
N ASP A 31 9.86 0.89 16.54
CA ASP A 31 9.65 1.82 17.66
C ASP A 31 9.89 3.30 17.34
N LYS A 32 10.66 3.58 16.28
CA LYS A 32 11.01 4.95 15.83
C LYS A 32 10.41 5.30 14.48
N ALA A 33 9.44 4.50 13.98
CA ALA A 33 8.86 4.71 12.67
C ALA A 33 8.14 6.06 12.57
N GLY A 34 8.46 6.83 11.55
CA GLY A 34 7.71 8.00 11.12
C GLY A 34 6.59 7.58 10.18
N ARG A 35 6.94 6.94 9.06
CA ARG A 35 5.98 6.59 8.01
C ARG A 35 6.46 5.42 7.14
N PHE A 36 5.52 4.66 6.60
CA PHE A 36 5.80 3.64 5.59
C PHE A 36 4.76 3.72 4.47
N TYR A 37 5.00 3.04 3.35
CA TYR A 37 4.09 3.08 2.22
C TYR A 37 3.98 1.75 1.47
N VAL A 38 2.85 1.59 0.80
CA VAL A 38 2.60 0.59 -0.23
C VAL A 38 2.15 1.32 -1.50
N ASN A 39 2.88 1.16 -2.58
CA ASN A 39 2.56 1.72 -3.89
C ASN A 39 2.11 0.62 -4.84
N LEU A 40 1.07 0.90 -5.63
CA LEU A 40 0.70 0.15 -6.83
C LEU A 40 1.11 0.96 -8.05
N LEU A 41 2.24 0.63 -8.65
CA LEU A 41 2.90 1.38 -9.72
C LEU A 41 2.48 0.88 -11.10
N CYS A 42 2.41 1.78 -12.09
CA CYS A 42 2.02 1.44 -13.46
C CYS A 42 3.18 0.87 -14.31
N SER A 43 4.41 0.91 -13.80
CA SER A 43 5.63 0.35 -14.38
C SER A 43 6.68 0.17 -13.29
N GLU A 44 7.78 -0.51 -13.62
CA GLU A 44 8.91 -0.71 -12.69
C GLU A 44 9.91 0.47 -12.69
N GLU A 45 9.78 1.36 -13.69
CA GLU A 45 10.68 2.48 -13.92
C GLU A 45 10.61 3.53 -12.79
N PRO A 46 11.73 4.21 -12.48
CA PRO A 46 11.73 5.35 -11.57
C PRO A 46 10.75 6.44 -12.03
N GLY A 47 9.97 6.99 -11.10
CA GLY A 47 8.98 8.03 -11.41
C GLY A 47 7.70 7.53 -12.07
N SER A 48 7.45 6.21 -12.05
CA SER A 48 6.20 5.62 -12.52
C SER A 48 4.97 6.22 -11.85
N ASP A 49 3.87 6.32 -12.61
CA ASP A 49 2.55 6.64 -12.05
C ASP A 49 2.18 5.64 -10.95
N ALA A 50 1.67 6.13 -9.83
CA ALA A 50 1.15 5.30 -8.74
C ALA A 50 -0.38 5.32 -8.80
N ALA A 51 -0.99 4.21 -9.21
CA ALA A 51 -2.45 4.05 -9.18
C ALA A 51 -3.00 4.16 -7.76
N LEU A 52 -2.24 3.65 -6.79
CA LEU A 52 -2.47 3.79 -5.37
C LEU A 52 -1.16 4.07 -4.65
N HIS A 53 -1.17 5.08 -3.80
CA HIS A 53 -0.19 5.32 -2.75
C HIS A 53 -0.91 5.21 -1.41
N PHE A 54 -0.68 4.11 -0.70
CA PHE A 54 -1.16 3.89 0.67
C PHE A 54 -0.03 4.23 1.63
N ASN A 55 -0.22 5.23 2.49
CA ASN A 55 0.86 5.78 3.31
C ASN A 55 0.43 6.06 4.76
N PRO A 56 0.59 5.07 5.64
CA PRO A 56 0.52 5.29 7.08
C PRO A 56 1.63 6.22 7.57
N ARG A 57 1.22 7.31 8.23
CA ARG A 57 2.06 8.36 8.81
C ARG A 57 1.85 8.40 10.31
N LEU A 58 2.69 7.68 11.05
CA LEU A 58 2.64 7.59 12.52
C LEU A 58 3.10 8.86 13.22
N ASP A 59 3.89 9.68 12.53
CA ASP A 59 4.25 11.04 12.93
C ASP A 59 3.07 12.02 12.84
N GLU A 60 2.16 11.83 11.88
CA GLU A 60 0.96 12.66 11.66
C GLU A 60 -0.32 12.01 12.22
N SER A 61 -0.24 10.79 12.77
CA SER A 61 -1.37 10.00 13.26
C SER A 61 -2.51 9.81 12.24
N THR A 62 -2.15 9.57 10.97
CA THR A 62 -3.12 9.38 9.87
C THR A 62 -2.62 8.34 8.87
N VAL A 63 -3.52 7.91 7.97
CA VAL A 63 -3.17 7.15 6.78
C VAL A 63 -3.65 7.94 5.57
N VAL A 64 -2.71 8.24 4.68
CA VAL A 64 -2.99 8.96 3.43
C VAL A 64 -3.14 7.96 2.29
N PHE A 65 -4.12 8.23 1.43
CA PHE A 65 -4.34 7.58 0.15
C PHE A 65 -4.22 8.61 -0.96
N ASN A 66 -3.48 8.31 -2.01
CA ASN A 66 -3.38 9.20 -3.16
C ASN A 66 -3.04 8.44 -4.45
N THR A 67 -2.98 9.19 -5.55
CA THR A 67 -2.50 8.75 -6.86
C THR A 67 -1.42 9.74 -7.30
N LEU A 68 -0.36 9.21 -7.91
CA LEU A 68 0.64 10.00 -8.64
C LEU A 68 0.40 9.76 -10.13
N GLU A 69 0.11 10.80 -10.89
CA GLU A 69 -0.08 10.71 -12.34
C GLU A 69 0.75 11.79 -13.04
N ARG A 70 1.57 11.38 -14.01
CA ARG A 70 2.46 12.27 -14.79
C ARG A 70 3.32 13.15 -13.88
N GLY A 71 3.85 12.55 -12.81
CA GLY A 71 4.71 13.23 -11.83
C GLY A 71 3.99 14.19 -10.89
N THR A 72 2.65 14.27 -10.91
CA THR A 72 1.87 15.16 -10.04
C THR A 72 0.99 14.35 -9.10
N TRP A 73 1.05 14.67 -7.80
CA TRP A 73 0.16 14.07 -6.80
C TRP A 73 -1.25 14.62 -6.93
N GLY A 74 -2.25 13.74 -6.82
CA GLY A 74 -3.65 14.13 -6.74
C GLY A 74 -4.05 14.70 -5.38
N ALA A 75 -5.36 14.89 -5.18
CA ALA A 75 -5.91 15.27 -3.87
C ALA A 75 -5.78 14.11 -2.87
N GLU A 76 -5.18 14.37 -1.70
CA GLU A 76 -5.06 13.34 -0.67
C GLU A 76 -6.42 12.98 -0.06
N GLU A 77 -6.68 11.69 0.09
CA GLU A 77 -7.72 11.17 0.96
C GLU A 77 -7.08 10.71 2.27
N ARG A 78 -7.77 10.93 3.39
CA ARG A 78 -7.30 10.55 4.73
C ARG A 78 -8.28 9.57 5.35
N GLY A 79 -7.77 8.44 5.83
CA GLY A 79 -8.56 7.50 6.61
C GLY A 79 -8.87 8.03 8.01
N SER A 80 -9.83 7.38 8.68
CA SER A 80 -10.24 7.76 10.04
C SER A 80 -9.25 7.24 11.09
N GLY A 81 -8.44 8.15 11.66
CA GLY A 81 -7.43 7.80 12.66
C GLY A 81 -6.28 6.95 12.10
N ILE A 82 -5.48 6.37 13.00
CA ILE A 82 -4.35 5.50 12.61
C ILE A 82 -4.49 4.10 13.24
N PRO A 83 -4.62 3.04 12.43
CA PRO A 83 -4.74 1.65 12.92
C PRO A 83 -3.37 0.96 13.06
N PHE A 84 -2.29 1.74 13.13
CA PHE A 84 -0.91 1.25 13.24
C PHE A 84 -0.28 1.77 14.53
N GLN A 85 0.52 0.91 15.18
CA GLN A 85 1.20 1.24 16.42
C GLN A 85 2.68 0.88 16.31
N ARG A 86 3.55 1.77 16.82
CA ARG A 86 5.00 1.51 16.92
C ARG A 86 5.25 0.31 17.83
N GLY A 87 6.20 -0.53 17.44
CA GLY A 87 6.54 -1.78 18.12
C GLY A 87 5.54 -2.92 17.92
N GLN A 88 4.50 -2.74 17.10
CA GLN A 88 3.45 -3.74 16.88
C GLN A 88 3.44 -4.30 15.45
N PRO A 89 3.04 -5.58 15.28
CA PRO A 89 2.81 -6.16 13.98
C PRO A 89 1.54 -5.59 13.34
N PHE A 90 1.46 -5.70 12.02
CA PHE A 90 0.28 -5.32 11.25
C PHE A 90 -0.04 -6.35 10.17
N ASP A 91 -1.31 -6.35 9.75
CA ASP A 91 -1.82 -7.11 8.61
C ASP A 91 -2.76 -6.20 7.81
N VAL A 92 -2.39 -5.97 6.54
CA VAL A 92 -3.13 -5.12 5.61
C VAL A 92 -3.55 -5.94 4.42
N LEU A 93 -4.82 -5.85 4.05
CA LEU A 93 -5.34 -6.30 2.76
C LEU A 93 -5.69 -5.08 1.92
N LEU A 94 -5.13 -5.01 0.72
CA LEU A 94 -5.60 -4.12 -0.34
C LEU A 94 -6.35 -4.99 -1.36
N ILE A 95 -7.64 -4.73 -1.52
CA ILE A 95 -8.54 -5.55 -2.33
C ILE A 95 -9.03 -4.71 -3.50
N ALA A 96 -8.76 -5.17 -4.73
CA ALA A 96 -9.30 -4.55 -5.92
C ALA A 96 -10.78 -4.91 -6.07
N THR A 97 -11.67 -3.93 -5.94
CA THR A 97 -13.12 -4.08 -6.17
C THR A 97 -13.49 -3.56 -7.55
N GLU A 98 -14.79 -3.55 -7.90
CA GLU A 98 -15.24 -2.93 -9.16
C GLU A 98 -15.01 -1.42 -9.20
N GLU A 99 -15.10 -0.74 -8.05
CA GLU A 99 -15.06 0.73 -7.96
C GLU A 99 -13.72 1.30 -7.46
N GLY A 100 -12.92 0.51 -6.76
CA GLY A 100 -11.72 1.03 -6.11
C GLY A 100 -10.90 -0.01 -5.35
N PHE A 101 -9.88 0.47 -4.65
CA PHE A 101 -9.11 -0.33 -3.71
C PHE A 101 -9.72 -0.22 -2.32
N LYS A 102 -10.17 -1.33 -1.76
CA LYS A 102 -10.58 -1.43 -0.36
C LYS A 102 -9.39 -1.80 0.51
N ALA A 103 -9.11 -0.99 1.53
CA ALA A 103 -8.13 -1.29 2.56
C ALA A 103 -8.82 -1.92 3.77
N VAL A 104 -8.39 -3.12 4.16
CA VAL A 104 -8.80 -3.80 5.39
C VAL A 104 -7.58 -3.92 6.29
N ILE A 105 -7.71 -3.52 7.55
CA ILE A 105 -6.63 -3.49 8.53
C ILE A 105 -7.16 -4.10 9.83
N ALA A 106 -6.45 -5.09 10.38
CA ALA A 106 -6.89 -5.84 11.56
C ALA A 106 -8.36 -6.34 11.43
N ASP A 107 -8.65 -7.01 10.32
CA ASP A 107 -9.96 -7.61 9.98
C ASP A 107 -11.15 -6.63 9.88
N SER A 108 -10.90 -5.32 9.92
CA SER A 108 -11.91 -4.27 9.76
C SER A 108 -11.69 -3.46 8.49
N GLU A 109 -12.77 -3.16 7.77
CA GLU A 109 -12.71 -2.22 6.65
C GLU A 109 -12.28 -0.84 7.16
N TYR A 110 -11.21 -0.30 6.57
CA TYR A 110 -10.60 0.94 7.01
C TYR A 110 -10.90 2.10 6.05
N HIS A 111 -10.74 1.89 4.75
CA HIS A 111 -10.99 2.91 3.73
C HIS A 111 -11.28 2.29 2.37
N HIS A 112 -12.08 2.97 1.54
CA HIS A 112 -12.29 2.61 0.14
C HIS A 112 -11.84 3.77 -0.76
N PHE A 113 -10.74 3.55 -1.48
CA PHE A 113 -10.15 4.52 -2.39
C PHE A 113 -10.65 4.25 -3.81
N ARG A 114 -11.50 5.14 -4.34
CA ARG A 114 -12.03 4.99 -5.71
C ARG A 114 -10.93 5.09 -6.76
N TYR A 115 -11.05 4.31 -7.83
CA TYR A 115 -10.04 4.32 -8.89
C TYR A 115 -9.91 5.70 -9.53
N ARG A 116 -8.69 6.24 -9.51
CA ARG A 116 -8.28 7.38 -10.34
C ARG A 116 -7.51 6.92 -11.58
N ILE A 117 -6.77 5.82 -11.44
CA ILE A 117 -6.14 5.07 -12.53
C ILE A 117 -6.75 3.66 -12.54
N PRO A 118 -7.09 3.10 -13.71
CA PRO A 118 -7.62 1.73 -13.79
C PRO A 118 -6.66 0.69 -13.18
N PRO A 119 -7.14 -0.28 -12.39
CA PRO A 119 -6.28 -1.28 -11.74
C PRO A 119 -5.51 -2.14 -12.76
N GLY A 120 -6.07 -2.34 -13.95
CA GLY A 120 -5.41 -3.05 -15.04
C GLY A 120 -4.14 -2.38 -15.59
N ARG A 121 -3.85 -1.12 -15.21
CA ARG A 121 -2.56 -0.46 -15.53
C ARG A 121 -1.43 -0.77 -14.55
N VAL A 122 -1.73 -1.31 -13.36
CA VAL A 122 -0.71 -1.63 -12.37
C VAL A 122 0.22 -2.73 -12.89
N ARG A 123 1.53 -2.57 -12.69
CA ARG A 123 2.58 -3.51 -13.09
C ARG A 123 3.57 -3.86 -11.98
N ALA A 124 3.55 -3.14 -10.87
CA ALA A 124 4.38 -3.48 -9.73
C ALA A 124 3.72 -3.07 -8.41
N LEU A 125 3.99 -3.84 -7.36
CA LEU A 125 3.78 -3.45 -5.98
C LEU A 125 5.14 -3.09 -5.37
N GLU A 126 5.21 -1.96 -4.68
CA GLU A 126 6.39 -1.52 -3.94
C GLU A 126 6.02 -1.23 -2.48
N VAL A 127 6.77 -1.79 -1.53
CA VAL A 127 6.61 -1.52 -0.09
C VAL A 127 7.89 -0.88 0.43
N GLY A 128 7.79 0.26 1.11
CA GLY A 128 8.95 1.02 1.56
C GLY A 128 8.72 1.88 2.79
N GLY A 129 9.77 2.55 3.24
CA GLY A 129 9.76 3.39 4.44
C GLY A 129 10.05 2.61 5.73
N ASP A 130 9.54 3.12 6.85
CA ASP A 130 9.88 2.63 8.19
C ASP A 130 9.03 1.41 8.58
N LEU A 131 9.36 0.25 8.02
CA LEU A 131 8.76 -1.04 8.39
C LEU A 131 9.80 -2.17 8.37
N GLN A 132 9.50 -3.26 9.08
CA GLN A 132 10.12 -4.56 8.85
C GLN A 132 9.10 -5.44 8.13
N LEU A 133 9.37 -5.76 6.86
CA LEU A 133 8.45 -6.52 6.04
C LEU A 133 8.62 -8.03 6.25
N GLU A 134 7.52 -8.73 6.54
CA GLU A 134 7.50 -10.17 6.81
C GLU A 134 6.79 -10.97 5.71
N LEU A 135 5.81 -10.38 5.04
CA LEU A 135 5.04 -11.03 3.99
C LEU A 135 4.53 -10.03 2.96
N VAL A 136 4.69 -10.37 1.70
CA VAL A 136 3.83 -9.91 0.60
C VAL A 136 3.25 -11.15 -0.08
N LYS A 137 1.92 -11.22 -0.18
CA LYS A 137 1.21 -12.25 -0.95
C LYS A 137 0.14 -11.61 -1.81
N ILE A 138 -0.06 -12.18 -2.98
CA ILE A 138 -1.03 -11.72 -3.97
C ILE A 138 -1.88 -12.93 -4.33
N PHE A 139 -3.20 -12.78 -4.23
CA PHE A 139 -4.20 -13.82 -4.50
C PHE A 139 -5.09 -13.40 -5.65
#